data_AF-A0A5F2B092-F1
#
_entry.id   AF-A0A5F2B092-F1
#
_cell.length_a   1.000
_cell.length_b   1.000
_cell.length_c   1.000
_cell.angle_alpha   90.00
_cell.angle_beta   90.00
_cell.angle_gamma   90.00
#
_symmetry.space_group_name_H-M   'P 1'
#
loop_
_entity.id
_entity.type
_entity.pdbx_description
1 polymer ?
#
loop_
_entity_poly.entity_id
_entity_poly.type
_entity_poly.pdbx_seq_one_letter_code
_entity_poly.pdbx_strand_id
1 'polypeptide(L)' 'MFLNVFLFLFYFGTFFLIGLMPTTILWISMRFLFQESKYYPWIGFAVLVGVHSLVLEGMTALAASFD' A
#
# COMPACT_ATOMS: atom_id res chain seq x y z
N MET A 1 -3.99 -1.08 -27.45
CA MET A 1 -5.01 -1.39 -26.41
C MET A 1 -4.72 -2.71 -25.68
N PHE A 2 -4.70 -3.87 -26.36
CA PHE A 2 -4.44 -5.17 -25.69
C PHE A 2 -3.07 -5.26 -24.99
N LEU A 3 -2.01 -4.73 -25.62
CA LEU A 3 -0.66 -4.66 -25.02
C LEU A 3 -0.63 -3.80 -23.75
N ASN A 4 -1.31 -2.64 -23.74
CA ASN A 4 -1.38 -1.75 -22.58
C ASN A 4 -2.14 -2.40 -21.41
N VAL A 5 -3.21 -3.15 -21.69
CA VAL A 5 -3.94 -3.91 -20.66
C VAL A 5 -3.05 -5.00 -20.06
N PHE A 6 -2.27 -5.71 -20.89
CA PHE A 6 -1.35 -6.74 -20.42
C PHE A 6 -0.22 -6.17 -19.57
N LEU A 7 0.37 -5.05 -20.00
CA LEU A 7 1.36 -4.31 -19.23
C LEU A 7 0.77 -3.79 -17.92
N PHE A 8 -0.41 -3.18 -17.95
CA PHE A 8 -1.13 -2.72 -16.76
C PHE A 8 -1.33 -3.85 -15.74
N LEU A 9 -1.81 -5.03 -16.16
CA LEU A 9 -1.98 -6.19 -15.28
C LEU A 9 -0.64 -6.67 -14.68
N PHE A 10 0.43 -6.66 -15.48
CA PHE A 10 1.76 -7.10 -15.03
C PHE A 10 2.37 -6.12 -14.01
N TYR A 11 2.27 -4.82 -14.28
CA TYR A 11 2.72 -3.79 -13.36
C TYR A 11 1.81 -3.68 -12.13
N PHE A 12 0.50 -3.84 -12.27
CA PHE A 12 -0.46 -3.84 -11.17
C PHE A 12 -0.06 -4.85 -10.09
N GLY A 13 0.24 -6.09 -10.47
CA GLY A 13 0.69 -7.11 -9.50
C GLY A 13 1.99 -6.73 -8.79
N THR A 14 2.93 -6.14 -9.52
CA THR A 14 4.22 -5.68 -8.97
C THR A 14 4.03 -4.53 -7.98
N PHE A 15 3.20 -3.54 -8.33
CA PHE A 15 2.89 -2.40 -7.46
C PHE A 15 2.02 -2.80 -6.28
N PHE A 16 1.13 -3.76 -6.44
CA PHE A 16 0.37 -4.34 -5.33
C PHE A 16 1.29 -5.01 -4.31
N LEU A 17 2.31 -5.74 -4.77
CA LEU A 17 3.34 -6.33 -3.90
C LEU A 17 4.22 -5.25 -3.23
N ILE A 18 4.63 -4.23 -3.97
CA ILE A 18 5.37 -3.07 -3.43
C ILE A 18 4.51 -2.30 -2.43
N GLY A 19 3.19 -2.29 -2.59
CA GLY A 19 2.25 -1.71 -1.64
C GLY A 19 2.11 -2.55 -0.39
N LEU A 20 1.92 -3.87 -0.53
CA LEU A 20 1.71 -4.83 0.56
C LEU A 20 2.91 -4.99 1.48
N MET A 21 4.12 -5.06 0.93
CA MET A 21 5.35 -5.24 1.70
C MET A 21 5.53 -4.19 2.80
N PRO A 22 5.52 -2.87 2.51
CA PRO A 22 5.67 -1.83 3.52
C PRO A 22 4.48 -1.78 4.47
N THR A 23 3.25 -2.10 4.06
CA THR A 23 2.11 -2.24 4.99
C THR A 23 2.38 -3.31 6.03
N THR A 24 2.88 -4.46 5.58
CA THR A 24 3.14 -5.62 6.44
C THR A 24 4.29 -5.31 7.40
N ILE A 25 5.36 -4.68 6.91
CA ILE A 25 6.49 -4.24 7.73
C ILE A 25 6.03 -3.22 8.78
N LEU A 26 5.30 -2.17 8.37
CA LEU A 26 4.79 -1.16 9.29
C LEU A 26 3.84 -1.76 10.34
N TRP A 27 2.98 -2.68 9.94
CA TRP A 27 2.09 -3.39 10.86
C TRP A 27 2.87 -4.22 11.89
N ILE A 28 3.90 -4.94 11.45
CA ILE A 28 4.78 -5.71 12.33
C ILE A 28 5.54 -4.77 13.28
N SER A 29 6.16 -3.72 12.77
CA SER A 29 6.88 -2.73 13.58
C SER A 29 5.97 -2.08 14.61
N MET A 30 4.75 -1.73 14.22
CA MET A 30 3.76 -1.15 15.12
C MET A 30 3.37 -2.11 16.23
N ARG A 31 3.16 -3.39 15.91
CA ARG A 31 2.89 -4.44 16.89
C ARG A 31 4.03 -4.60 17.88
N PHE A 32 5.28 -4.64 17.41
CA PHE A 32 6.43 -4.77 18.31
C PHE A 32 6.65 -3.54 19.20
N LEU A 33 6.44 -2.34 18.68
CA LEU A 33 6.80 -1.10 19.37
C LEU A 33 5.69 -0.53 20.26
N PHE A 34 4.42 -0.76 19.91
CA PHE A 34 3.29 -0.05 20.53
C PHE A 34 2.22 -0.96 21.12
N GLN A 35 2.40 -2.28 21.15
CA GLN A 35 1.36 -3.22 21.64
C GLN A 35 0.89 -2.92 23.07
N GLU A 36 1.74 -2.38 23.94
CA GLU A 36 1.36 -1.98 25.31
C GLU A 36 0.87 -0.52 25.41
N SER A 37 0.90 0.23 24.32
CA SER A 37 0.43 1.61 24.30
C SER A 37 -1.09 1.66 24.32
N LYS A 38 -1.66 2.51 25.18
CA LYS A 38 -3.09 2.84 25.17
C LYS A 38 -3.57 3.38 23.81
N TYR A 39 -2.66 3.96 23.02
CA TYR A 39 -2.94 4.52 21.70
C TYR A 39 -2.74 3.53 20.55
N TYR A 40 -2.37 2.27 20.83
CA TYR A 40 -2.21 1.21 19.84
C TYR A 40 -3.30 1.19 18.75
N PRO A 41 -4.61 1.15 19.06
CA PRO A 41 -5.63 1.13 18.01
C PRO A 41 -5.63 2.38 17.11
N TRP A 42 -5.36 3.56 17.67
CA TRP A 42 -5.30 4.82 16.91
C TRP A 42 -4.08 4.90 16.01
N ILE A 43 -2.93 4.44 16.49
CA ILE A 43 -1.70 4.36 15.70
C ILE A 43 -1.91 3.38 14.53
N GLY A 44 -2.57 2.25 14.77
CA GLY A 44 -2.82 1.25 13.73
C GLY A 44 -3.77 1.75 12.66
N PHE A 45 -4.80 2.49 13.08
CA PHE A 45 -5.69 3.16 12.15
C PHE A 45 -4.96 4.18 11.28
N ALA A 46 -4.13 5.05 11.88
CA ALA A 46 -3.36 6.05 11.14
C ALA A 46 -2.38 5.41 10.14
N VAL A 47 -1.70 4.34 10.53
CA VAL A 47 -0.79 3.57 9.65
C VAL A 47 -1.58 2.94 8.49
N LEU A 48 -2.74 2.36 8.75
CA LEU A 48 -3.55 1.71 7.72
C LEU A 48 -4.10 2.74 6.70
N VAL A 49 -4.58 3.89 7.17
CA VAL A 49 -5.03 5.00 6.31
C VAL A 49 -3.87 5.56 5.48
N GLY A 50 -2.70 5.77 6.10
CA GLY A 50 -1.52 6.30 5.40
C GLY A 50 -1.04 5.37 4.28
N VAL A 51 -0.93 4.07 4.55
CA VAL A 51 -0.51 3.12 3.51
C VAL A 51 -1.57 2.97 2.43
N HIS A 52 -2.86 2.96 2.79
CA HIS A 52 -3.92 2.87 1.79
C HIS A 52 -3.96 4.09 0.87
N SER A 53 -3.67 5.29 1.38
CA SER A 53 -3.54 6.51 0.57
C SER A 53 -2.36 6.41 -0.40
N LEU A 54 -1.22 5.92 0.06
CA LEU A 54 0.01 5.81 -0.74
C LEU A 54 -0.15 4.77 -1.86
N VAL A 55 -0.81 3.64 -1.57
CA VAL A 55 -1.15 2.63 -2.59
C VAL A 55 -2.11 3.20 -3.62
N LEU A 56 -3.16 3.91 -3.19
CA LEU A 56 -4.13 4.53 -4.09
C LEU A 56 -3.48 5.58 -5.01
N GLU A 57 -2.59 6.40 -4.46
CA GLU A 57 -1.83 7.41 -5.22
C GLU A 57 -0.87 6.76 -6.23
N GLY A 58 -0.16 5.70 -5.83
CA GLY A 58 0.68 4.94 -6.74
C GLY A 58 -0.11 4.27 -7.88
N MET A 59 -1.29 3.71 -7.57
CA MET A 59 -2.16 3.08 -8.56
C MET A 59 -2.79 4.08 -9.52
N THR A 60 -3.15 5.27 -9.05
CA THR A 60 -3.73 6.33 -9.88
C THR A 60 -2.69 6.97 -10.80
N ALA A 61 -1.48 7.24 -10.30
CA ALA A 61 -0.36 7.70 -11.13
C ALA A 61 0.01 6.67 -12.20
N LEU A 62 -0.03 5.38 -11.86
CA LEU A 62 0.22 4.30 -12.81
C LEU A 62 -0.88 4.20 -13.87
N ALA A 63 -2.15 4.22 -13.48
CA ALA A 63 -3.27 4.22 -14.41
C ALA A 63 -3.17 5.39 -15.40
N ALA A 64 -2.79 6.58 -14.93
CA ALA A 64 -2.57 7.76 -15.77
C ALA A 64 -1.36 7.65 -16.72
N SER A 65 -0.40 6.75 -16.47
CA SER A 65 0.75 6.52 -17.36
C SER A 65 0.45 5.61 -18.56
N PHE A 66 -0.71 4.94 -18.56
CA PHE A 66 -1.15 4.02 -19.62
C PHE A 66 -2.27 4.59 -20.51
N ASP A 67 -2.79 5.78 -20.16
CA ASP A 67 -3.67 6.62 -20.99
C ASP A 67 -2.84 7.27 -22.12
#